data_AF-A0A2V3W0P3-F1
#
_entry.id   AF-A0A2V3W0P3-F1
#
_cell.length_a   1.000
_cell.length_b   1.000
_cell.length_c   1.000
_cell.angle_alpha   90.00
_cell.angle_beta   90.00
_cell.angle_gamma   90.00
#
_symmetry.space_group_name_H-M   'P 1'
#
loop_
_entity.id
_entity.type
_entity.pdbx_description
1 polymer ?
#
loop_
_entity_poly.entity_id
_entity_poly.type
_entity_poly.pdbx_seq_one_letter_code
_entity_poly.pdbx_strand_id
1 'polypeptide(L)'
;MFLQIFIAVFLIVYALSHARASQLFLGKKAKQLPDARRTRYQKGLFLPFFSLGSLFLIFTFATEYGWLSANSFFILYLVVVLPLIFYIFRYNKKHLGTFFER
;
A
#
# COMPACT_ATOMS: atom_id res chain seq x y z
N MET A 1 -0.87 11.28 16.11
CA MET A 1 0.37 11.63 15.38
C MET A 1 1.35 10.46 15.21
N PHE A 2 2.08 10.02 16.26
CA PHE A 2 3.20 9.05 16.10
C PHE A 2 2.85 7.73 15.43
N LEU A 3 1.71 7.11 15.78
CA LEU A 3 1.25 5.87 15.16
C LEU A 3 1.01 6.05 13.64
N GLN A 4 0.43 7.17 13.24
CA GLN A 4 0.13 7.46 11.84
C GLN A 4 1.42 7.68 11.04
N ILE A 5 2.39 8.41 11.61
CA ILE A 5 3.73 8.57 11.02
C ILE A 5 4.42 7.21 10.88
N PHE A 6 4.39 6.39 11.93
CA PHE A 6 4.98 5.06 11.90
C PHE A 6 4.37 4.19 10.78
N ILE A 7 3.04 4.14 10.69
CA ILE A 7 2.33 3.41 9.63
C ILE A 7 2.72 3.95 8.26
N ALA A 8 2.77 5.28 8.11
CA ALA A 8 3.10 5.91 6.84
C ALA A 8 4.52 5.55 6.37
N VAL A 9 5.50 5.67 7.26
CA VAL A 9 6.90 5.30 7.00
C VAL A 9 6.99 3.81 6.68
N PHE A 10 6.33 2.95 7.46
CA PHE A 10 6.29 1.52 7.20
C PHE A 10 5.75 1.21 5.80
N LEU A 11 4.64 1.83 5.39
CA LEU A 11 4.05 1.63 4.06
C LEU A 11 4.98 2.10 2.93
N ILE A 12 5.72 3.20 3.13
CA ILE A 12 6.72 3.68 2.17
C ILE A 12 7.87 2.68 2.06
N VAL A 13 8.42 2.21 3.18
CA VAL A 13 9.49 1.20 3.20
C VAL A 13 9.02 -0.10 2.55
N TYR A 14 7.79 -0.53 2.85
CA TYR A 14 7.14 -1.69 2.26
C TYR A 14 7.03 -1.54 0.73
N ALA A 15 6.58 -0.39 0.25
CA ALA A 15 6.50 -0.10 -1.18
C ALA A 15 7.87 -0.11 -1.86
N LEU A 16 8.87 0.55 -1.25
CA LEU A 16 10.24 0.60 -1.78
C LEU A 16 10.89 -0.78 -1.87
N SER A 17 10.60 -1.66 -0.90
CA SER A 17 11.04 -3.06 -0.96
C SER A 17 10.49 -3.76 -2.21
N HIS A 18 9.21 -3.55 -2.55
CA HIS A 18 8.60 -4.09 -3.76
C HIS A 18 9.13 -3.45 -5.05
N ALA A 19 9.45 -2.16 -5.04
CA ALA A 19 10.09 -1.49 -6.17
C ALA A 19 11.46 -2.12 -6.52
N ARG A 20 12.22 -2.54 -5.49
CA ARG A 20 13.52 -3.20 -5.63
C ARG A 20 13.43 -4.72 -5.82
N ALA A 21 12.22 -5.27 -6.03
CA ALA A 21 11.97 -6.72 -6.12
C ALA A 21 12.53 -7.52 -4.92
N SER A 22 12.63 -6.90 -3.75
CA SER A 22 13.12 -7.55 -2.53
C SER A 22 12.10 -8.53 -1.99
N GLN A 23 12.55 -9.68 -1.50
CA GLN A 23 11.66 -10.72 -0.98
C GLN A 23 11.34 -10.58 0.52
N LEU A 24 11.89 -9.57 1.20
CA LEU A 24 11.76 -9.40 2.65
C LEU A 24 10.29 -9.31 3.09
N PHE A 25 9.49 -8.49 2.41
CA PHE A 25 8.09 -8.24 2.76
C PHE A 25 7.07 -8.95 1.85
N LEU A 26 7.51 -9.98 1.12
CA LEU A 26 6.61 -10.84 0.35
C LEU A 26 5.93 -11.88 1.25
N GLY A 27 4.63 -12.09 1.04
CA GLY A 27 3.92 -13.23 1.64
C GLY A 27 4.37 -14.57 1.04
N LYS A 28 4.20 -15.67 1.78
CA LYS A 28 4.61 -17.04 1.37
C LYS A 28 4.12 -17.40 -0.04
N LYS A 29 2.86 -17.11 -0.35
CA LYS A 29 2.24 -17.37 -1.67
C LYS A 29 2.94 -16.62 -2.81
N ALA A 30 3.31 -15.36 -2.58
CA ALA A 30 3.97 -14.53 -3.59
C ALA A 30 5.45 -14.92 -3.79
N LYS A 31 6.10 -15.50 -2.77
CA LYS A 31 7.46 -16.04 -2.90
C LYS A 31 7.53 -17.26 -3.82
N GLN A 32 6.45 -18.04 -3.90
CA GLN A 32 6.34 -19.22 -4.75
C GLN A 32 6.09 -18.89 -6.23
N LEU A 33 5.82 -17.62 -6.58
CA LEU A 33 5.67 -17.21 -7.96
C LEU A 33 7.01 -17.30 -8.72
N PRO A 34 6.99 -17.69 -10.02
CA PRO A 34 8.16 -17.59 -10.89
C PRO A 34 8.68 -16.15 -10.96
N ASP A 35 9.99 -15.97 -11.08
CA ASP A 35 10.68 -14.66 -10.97
C ASP A 35 10.05 -13.55 -11.80
N ALA A 36 9.73 -13.82 -13.08
CA ALA A 36 9.09 -12.83 -13.96
C ALA A 36 7.70 -12.39 -13.46
N ARG A 37 6.90 -13.34 -12.94
CA ARG A 37 5.56 -13.05 -12.38
C ARG A 37 5.64 -12.40 -11.00
N ARG A 38 6.60 -12.81 -10.17
CA ARG A 38 6.86 -12.21 -8.86
C ARG A 38 7.26 -10.74 -9.00
N THR A 39 8.21 -10.44 -9.88
CA THR A 39 8.64 -9.05 -10.15
C THR A 39 7.48 -8.20 -10.66
N ARG A 40 6.63 -8.73 -11.55
CA ARG A 40 5.44 -8.03 -12.02
C ARG A 40 4.44 -7.76 -10.89
N TYR A 41 4.21 -8.75 -10.04
CA TYR A 41 3.35 -8.63 -8.85
C TYR A 41 3.86 -7.54 -7.91
N GLN A 42 5.16 -7.54 -7.61
CA GLN A 42 5.77 -6.52 -6.74
C GLN A 42 5.68 -5.12 -7.32
N LYS A 43 5.98 -4.95 -8.62
CA LYS A 43 5.82 -3.65 -9.30
C LYS A 43 4.38 -3.12 -9.24
N GLY A 44 3.37 -4.00 -9.32
CA GLY A 44 1.97 -3.59 -9.19
C GLY A 44 1.54 -3.22 -7.77
N LEU A 45 2.28 -3.67 -6.74
CA LEU A 45 2.04 -3.28 -5.36
C LEU A 45 2.76 -1.99 -4.97
N PHE A 46 3.84 -1.62 -5.67
CA PHE A 46 4.63 -0.43 -5.34
C PHE A 46 3.76 0.84 -5.26
N LEU A 47 3.09 1.19 -6.36
CA LEU A 47 2.34 2.44 -6.47
C LEU A 47 1.25 2.58 -5.39
N PRO A 48 0.33 1.61 -5.19
CA PRO A 48 -0.74 1.79 -4.22
C PRO A 48 -0.24 1.89 -2.77
N PHE A 49 0.78 1.11 -2.38
CA PHE A 49 1.35 1.22 -1.04
C PHE A 49 2.15 2.50 -0.84
N PHE A 50 2.87 2.97 -1.87
CA PHE A 50 3.59 4.24 -1.82
C PHE A 50 2.62 5.43 -1.70
N SER A 51 1.52 5.39 -2.47
CA SER A 51 0.45 6.38 -2.38
C SER A 51 -0.20 6.38 -1.00
N LEU A 52 -0.53 5.21 -0.44
CA LEU A 52 -1.09 5.12 0.91
C LEU A 52 -0.15 5.71 1.97
N GLY A 53 1.14 5.35 1.94
CA GLY A 53 2.12 5.91 2.87
C GLY A 53 2.27 7.42 2.74
N SER A 54 2.36 7.93 1.50
CA SER A 54 2.44 9.37 1.24
C SER A 54 1.20 10.13 1.73
N LEU A 55 0.00 9.59 1.49
CA LEU A 55 -1.25 10.18 1.97
C LEU A 55 -1.32 10.23 3.49
N PHE A 56 -0.90 9.16 4.17
CA PHE A 56 -0.89 9.13 5.64
C PHE A 56 0.05 10.19 6.22
N LEU A 57 1.22 10.43 5.60
CA LEU A 57 2.11 11.53 5.98
C LEU A 57 1.47 12.90 5.74
N ILE A 58 0.99 13.15 4.52
CA ILE A 58 0.36 14.43 4.15
C ILE A 58 -0.78 14.75 5.10
N PHE A 59 -1.64 13.78 5.39
CA PHE A 59 -2.75 13.99 6.31
C PHE A 59 -2.32 14.21 7.75
N THR A 60 -1.26 13.55 8.21
CA THR A 60 -0.73 13.82 9.55
C THR A 60 -0.32 15.28 9.66
N PHE A 61 0.48 15.79 8.72
CA PHE A 61 0.90 17.19 8.78
C PHE A 61 -0.25 18.16 8.55
N ALA A 62 -1.13 17.91 7.58
CA ALA A 62 -2.23 18.82 7.27
C ALA A 62 -3.26 18.94 8.42
N THR A 63 -3.42 17.89 9.23
CA THR A 63 -4.26 17.95 10.44
C THR A 63 -3.56 18.69 11.58
N GLU A 64 -2.26 18.44 11.81
CA GLU A 64 -1.46 19.14 12.83
C GLU A 64 -1.30 20.64 12.54
N TYR A 65 -1.16 21.04 11.27
CA TYR A 65 -1.10 22.45 10.86
C TYR A 65 -2.47 23.12 10.74
N GLY A 66 -3.57 22.41 11.03
CA GLY A 66 -4.92 22.96 10.96
C GLY A 66 -5.40 23.30 9.54
N TRP A 67 -4.74 22.78 8.50
CA TRP A 67 -5.11 23.02 7.10
C TRP A 67 -6.37 22.25 6.69
N LEU A 68 -6.68 21.16 7.39
CA LEU A 68 -7.86 20.33 7.16
C LEU A 68 -8.65 20.18 8.45
N SER A 69 -9.96 20.43 8.37
CA SER A 69 -10.88 20.02 9.44
C SER A 69 -10.94 18.50 9.53
N ALA A 70 -11.27 17.98 10.72
CA ALA A 70 -11.45 16.54 10.92
C ALA A 70 -12.48 15.94 9.96
N ASN A 71 -13.54 16.69 9.63
CA ASN A 71 -14.59 16.25 8.70
C ASN A 71 -14.06 16.15 7.25
N SER A 72 -13.33 17.17 6.78
CA SER A 72 -12.71 17.15 5.45
C SER A 72 -11.67 16.04 5.33
N PHE A 73 -10.90 15.81 6.39
CA PHE A 73 -9.96 14.69 6.47
C PHE A 73 -10.67 13.34 6.31
N PHE A 74 -11.78 13.12 7.05
CA PHE A 74 -12.54 11.87 6.97
C PHE A 74 -13.09 11.60 5.56
N ILE A 75 -13.65 12.62 4.90
CA ILE A 75 -14.18 12.50 3.54
C ILE A 75 -13.06 12.18 2.55
N LEU A 76 -11.94 12.92 2.58
CA LEU A 76 -10.79 12.67 1.71
C LEU A 76 -10.19 11.29 1.94
N TYR A 77 -10.15 10.85 3.20
CA TYR A 77 -9.71 9.50 3.55
C TYR A 77 -10.58 8.47 2.85
N LEU A 78 -11.92 8.55 2.97
CA LEU A 78 -12.81 7.59 2.31
C LEU A 78 -12.67 7.61 0.79
N VAL A 79 -12.62 8.79 0.17
CA VAL A 79 -12.58 8.92 -1.30
C VAL A 79 -11.25 8.44 -1.89
N VAL A 80 -10.12 8.63 -1.20
CA VAL A 80 -8.80 8.31 -1.76
C VAL A 80 -8.25 6.98 -1.23
N VAL A 81 -8.41 6.69 0.05
CA VAL A 81 -7.83 5.48 0.67
C VAL A 81 -8.63 4.23 0.33
N LEU A 82 -9.97 4.29 0.32
CA LEU A 82 -10.78 3.09 0.03
C LEU A 82 -10.53 2.52 -1.37
N PRO A 83 -10.47 3.33 -2.46
CA PRO A 83 -10.15 2.80 -3.78
C PRO A 83 -8.77 2.14 -3.84
N LEU A 84 -7.77 2.70 -3.15
CA LEU A 84 -6.43 2.12 -3.07
C LEU A 84 -6.43 0.77 -2.34
N ILE A 85 -7.14 0.68 -1.22
CA ILE A 85 -7.31 -0.57 -0.48
C ILE A 85 -8.02 -1.61 -1.36
N PHE A 86 -9.13 -1.23 -2.00
CA PHE A 86 -9.88 -2.12 -2.89
C PHE A 86 -9.02 -2.59 -4.07
N TYR A 87 -8.23 -1.70 -4.65
CA TYR A 87 -7.27 -2.04 -5.70
C TYR A 87 -6.27 -3.09 -5.22
N ILE A 88 -5.65 -2.92 -4.05
CA ILE A 88 -4.68 -3.87 -3.48
C ILE A 88 -5.33 -5.24 -3.28
N PHE A 89 -6.54 -5.30 -2.70
CA PHE A 89 -7.25 -6.57 -2.50
C PHE A 89 -7.56 -7.27 -3.83
N ARG A 90 -8.10 -6.53 -4.81
CA ARG A 90 -8.41 -7.06 -6.14
C ARG A 90 -7.14 -7.53 -6.86
N TYR A 91 -6.06 -6.77 -6.73
CA TYR A 91 -4.76 -7.09 -7.33
C TYR A 91 -4.17 -8.37 -6.73
N ASN A 92 -4.21 -8.51 -5.41
CA ASN A 92 -3.80 -9.72 -4.69
C ASN A 92 -4.62 -10.93 -5.12
N LYS A 93 -5.96 -10.82 -5.15
CA LYS A 93 -6.83 -11.92 -5.60
C LYS A 93 -6.51 -12.35 -7.03
N LYS A 94 -6.32 -11.39 -7.94
CA LYS A 94 -6.00 -11.66 -9.36
C LYS A 94 -4.68 -12.40 -9.56
N HIS A 95 -3.65 -12.10 -8.76
CA HIS A 95 -2.28 -12.61 -9.00
C HIS A 95 -1.90 -13.78 -8.08
N LEU A 96 -2.51 -13.89 -6.90
CA LEU A 96 -2.22 -14.94 -5.92
C LEU A 96 -3.36 -15.93 -5.71
N GLY A 97 -4.61 -15.57 -6.03
CA GLY A 97 -5.77 -16.46 -5.85
C GLY A 97 -5.76 -17.64 -6.82
N THR A 98 -5.37 -17.40 -8.06
CA THR A 98 -5.38 -18.40 -9.14
C THR A 98 -4.31 -19.49 -9.04
N PHE A 99 -3.28 -19.30 -8.21
CA PHE A 99 -2.16 -20.24 -8.11
C PHE A 99 -2.34 -21.36 -7.08
N PHE A 100 -3.35 -21.27 -6.22
CA PHE A 100 -3.60 -22.23 -5.14
C PHE A 100 -5.00 -22.85 -5.18
N GLU A 101 -5.81 -22.51 -6.19
CA GLU A 101 -7.11 -23.14 -6.47
C GLU A 101 -6.97 -24.26 -7.53
N ARG A 102 -5.76 -24.75 -7.79
CA ARG A 102 -5.49 -25.92 -8.64
C ARG A 102 -4.69 -26.96 -7.89
#